data_AF-A0A3B0VGC6-F1
#
_entry.id   AF-A0A3B0VGC6-F1
#
_cell.length_a   1.000
_cell.length_b   1.000
_cell.length_c   1.000
_cell.angle_alpha   90.00
_cell.angle_beta   90.00
_cell.angle_gamma   90.00
#
_symmetry.space_group_name_H-M   'P 1'
#
loop_
_entity.id
_entity.type
_entity.pdbx_description
1 polymer ?
#
loop_
_entity_poly.entity_id
_entity_poly.type
_entity_poly.pdbx_seq_one_letter_code
_entity_poly.pdbx_strand_id
1 'polypeptide(L)'
;MAPGLYQHEKRVLLPFSILSAFCFIGGSAFGFLVIFPPAFQFLTSYSNSYLSAMPTVKEYFSLSLRLLLAFGFIFEMPVFMVLLAKIGIVNTKLLRKNRKYAFLISFVIAAVVTPTPDVVNQFLMAAPMVVLYEVSIIAIWIFARHPIAHQEDND
;
A
#
# COMPACT_ATOMS: atom_id res chain seq x y z
N MET A 1 13.75 21.33 24.08
CA MET A 1 12.85 20.19 24.34
C MET A 1 11.44 20.72 24.20
N ALA A 2 10.84 20.60 23.01
CA ALA A 2 9.60 21.31 22.67
C ALA A 2 8.40 20.68 23.41
N PRO A 3 7.78 21.40 24.36
CA PRO A 3 6.58 20.98 25.05
C PRO A 3 5.35 21.33 24.19
N GLY A 4 4.30 20.50 24.19
CA GLY A 4 2.95 21.05 23.95
C GLY A 4 2.04 20.48 22.85
N LEU A 5 2.40 19.45 22.07
CA LEU A 5 1.55 18.98 20.96
C LEU A 5 1.15 17.50 21.02
N TYR A 6 0.57 16.99 22.14
CA TYR A 6 0.28 15.54 22.19
C TYR A 6 -0.98 15.09 22.95
N GLN A 7 -1.73 15.98 23.60
CA GLN A 7 -2.94 15.58 24.34
C GLN A 7 -4.20 15.58 23.46
N HIS A 8 -4.33 16.56 22.57
CA HIS A 8 -5.44 16.61 21.60
C HIS A 8 -5.16 15.80 20.32
N GLU A 9 -3.89 15.65 19.91
CA GLU A 9 -3.51 14.86 18.73
C GLU A 9 -3.54 13.34 18.98
N LYS A 10 -3.22 12.87 20.20
CA LYS A 10 -3.31 11.43 20.56
C LYS A 10 -4.67 10.82 20.26
N ARG A 11 -5.75 11.59 20.45
CA ARG A 11 -7.13 11.13 20.20
C ARG A 11 -7.40 10.91 18.70
N VAL A 12 -6.65 11.55 17.80
CA VAL A 12 -6.72 11.29 16.35
C VAL A 12 -5.77 10.16 15.96
N LEU A 13 -4.57 10.06 16.56
CA LEU A 13 -3.66 8.96 16.26
C LEU A 13 -4.22 7.58 16.65
N LEU A 14 -4.95 7.47 17.76
CA LEU A 14 -5.47 6.19 18.26
C LEU A 14 -6.46 5.49 17.30
N PRO A 15 -7.52 6.15 16.78
CA PRO A 15 -8.38 5.54 15.77
C PRO A 15 -7.67 5.30 14.43
N PHE A 16 -6.69 6.13 14.06
CA PHE A 16 -5.87 5.89 12.86
C PHE A 16 -5.00 4.64 13.01
N SER A 17 -4.43 4.38 14.19
CA SER A 17 -3.64 3.19 14.48
C SER A 17 -4.49 1.91 14.43
N ILE A 18 -5.73 1.96 14.89
CA ILE A 18 -6.68 0.84 14.76
C ILE A 18 -7.04 0.63 13.29
N LEU A 19 -7.36 1.70 12.55
CA LEU A 19 -7.71 1.61 11.12
C LEU A 19 -6.54 1.08 10.28
N SER A 20 -5.32 1.50 10.60
CA SER A 20 -4.05 0.99 10.08
C SER A 20 -3.93 -0.51 10.29
N ALA A 21 -4.09 -1.00 11.52
CA ALA A 21 -4.04 -2.43 11.81
C ALA A 21 -5.08 -3.23 11.00
N PHE A 22 -6.32 -2.71 10.88
CA PHE A 22 -7.34 -3.32 10.03
C PHE A 22 -6.97 -3.31 8.55
N CYS A 23 -6.43 -2.20 8.03
CA CYS A 23 -5.95 -2.12 6.65
C CYS A 23 -4.80 -3.07 6.39
N PHE A 24 -3.85 -3.19 7.31
CA PHE A 24 -2.70 -4.09 7.19
C PHE A 24 -3.14 -5.57 7.15
N ILE A 25 -4.05 -5.96 8.05
CA ILE A 25 -4.63 -7.31 8.06
C ILE A 25 -5.42 -7.54 6.76
N GLY A 26 -6.25 -6.58 6.35
CA GLY A 26 -7.01 -6.66 5.10
C GLY A 26 -6.12 -6.77 3.86
N GLY A 27 -5.04 -6.01 3.79
CA GLY A 27 -4.05 -6.06 2.71
C GLY A 27 -3.28 -7.36 2.69
N SER A 28 -2.84 -7.84 3.86
CA SER A 28 -2.18 -9.14 3.99
C SER A 28 -3.10 -10.28 3.51
N ALA A 29 -4.37 -10.24 3.92
CA ALA A 29 -5.38 -11.21 3.49
C ALA A 29 -5.64 -11.11 1.97
N PHE A 30 -5.74 -9.91 1.42
CA PHE A 30 -5.89 -9.71 -0.03
C PHE A 30 -4.70 -10.25 -0.81
N GLY A 31 -3.47 -9.96 -0.36
CA GLY A 31 -2.25 -10.49 -0.95
C GLY A 31 -2.21 -12.02 -0.97
N PHE A 32 -2.63 -12.67 0.12
CA PHE A 32 -2.65 -14.12 0.24
C PHE A 32 -3.82 -14.83 -0.46
N LEU A 33 -5.00 -14.21 -0.51
CA LEU A 33 -6.19 -14.87 -1.07
C LEU A 33 -6.39 -14.57 -2.55
N VAL A 34 -6.03 -13.36 -3.01
CA VAL A 34 -6.32 -12.89 -4.38
C VAL A 34 -5.08 -12.94 -5.26
N ILE A 35 -3.93 -12.53 -4.73
CA ILE A 35 -2.70 -12.36 -5.54
C ILE A 35 -1.81 -13.62 -5.49
N PHE A 36 -1.73 -14.28 -4.34
CA PHE A 36 -0.93 -15.48 -4.19
C PHE A 36 -1.33 -16.63 -5.13
N PRO A 37 -2.62 -17.02 -5.28
CA PRO A 37 -2.98 -18.13 -6.17
C PRO A 37 -2.52 -17.95 -7.62
N PRO A 38 -2.78 -16.81 -8.30
CA PRO A 38 -2.27 -16.61 -9.65
C PRO A 38 -0.75 -16.52 -9.69
N ALA A 39 -0.10 -15.84 -8.74
CA ALA A 39 1.37 -15.77 -8.68
C ALA A 39 2.02 -17.17 -8.53
N PHE A 40 1.43 -18.04 -7.72
CA PHE A 40 1.89 -19.41 -7.52
C PHE A 40 1.60 -20.30 -8.74
N GLN A 41 0.46 -20.11 -9.40
CA GLN A 41 0.12 -20.78 -10.66
C GLN A 41 1.10 -20.39 -11.77
N PHE A 42 1.50 -19.11 -11.85
CA PHE A 42 2.52 -18.67 -12.79
C PHE A 42 3.86 -19.36 -12.53
N LEU A 43 4.34 -19.38 -11.28
CA LEU A 43 5.58 -20.08 -10.91
C LEU A 43 5.57 -21.56 -11.32
N THR A 44 4.45 -22.26 -11.09
CA THR A 44 4.32 -23.68 -11.46
C THR A 44 4.14 -23.88 -12.98
N SER A 45 3.58 -22.91 -13.71
CA SER A 45 3.45 -22.98 -15.16
C SER A 45 4.78 -22.90 -15.92
N TYR A 46 5.82 -22.31 -15.33
CA TYR A 46 7.17 -22.30 -15.90
C TYR A 46 7.91 -23.65 -15.79
N SER A 47 7.38 -24.60 -15.01
CA SER A 47 7.89 -25.97 -14.92
C SER A 47 7.56 -26.74 -16.20
N ASN A 48 8.49 -26.76 -17.17
CA ASN A 48 8.37 -27.60 -18.37
C ASN A 48 8.51 -29.10 -18.02
N SER A 49 7.90 -29.96 -18.83
CA SER A 49 7.72 -31.42 -18.68
C SER A 49 8.97 -32.28 -18.47
N TYR A 50 10.17 -31.69 -18.41
CA TYR A 50 11.46 -32.37 -18.20
C TYR A 50 12.10 -32.09 -16.84
N LEU A 51 11.65 -31.07 -16.12
CA LEU A 51 12.10 -30.74 -14.77
C LEU A 51 10.88 -30.50 -13.90
N SER A 52 10.57 -31.46 -13.02
CA SER A 52 9.62 -31.23 -11.93
C SER A 52 10.22 -30.19 -11.00
N ALA A 53 10.03 -28.91 -11.32
CA ALA A 53 10.24 -27.82 -10.40
C ALA A 53 9.15 -27.92 -9.33
N MET A 54 9.32 -28.84 -8.38
CA MET A 54 8.56 -28.86 -7.16
C MET A 54 9.02 -27.64 -6.36
N PRO A 55 8.19 -26.59 -6.22
CA PRO A 55 8.57 -25.44 -5.44
C PRO A 55 8.86 -25.93 -4.03
N THR A 56 10.04 -25.63 -3.51
CA THR A 56 10.39 -26.09 -2.17
C THR A 56 9.46 -25.39 -1.16
N VAL A 57 9.16 -26.01 -0.02
CA VAL A 57 8.37 -25.38 1.06
C VAL A 57 8.91 -23.97 1.40
N LYS A 58 10.24 -23.80 1.31
CA LYS A 58 10.92 -22.51 1.45
C LYS A 58 10.46 -21.45 0.45
N GLU A 59 10.28 -21.79 -0.83
CA GLU A 59 9.86 -20.86 -1.86
C GLU A 59 8.39 -20.47 -1.69
N TYR A 60 7.54 -21.44 -1.35
CA TYR A 60 6.15 -21.19 -0.98
C TYR A 60 6.05 -20.20 0.18
N PHE A 61 6.77 -20.46 1.28
CA PHE A 61 6.78 -19.59 2.46
C PHE A 61 7.40 -18.22 2.15
N SER A 62 8.49 -18.16 1.38
CA SER A 62 9.13 -16.90 1.03
C SER A 62 8.22 -16.03 0.17
N LEU A 63 7.48 -16.63 -0.77
CA LEU A 63 6.56 -15.91 -1.63
C LEU A 63 5.33 -15.44 -0.85
N SER A 64 4.74 -16.30 -0.02
CA SER A 64 3.61 -15.90 0.82
C SER A 64 4.01 -14.77 1.76
N LEU A 65 5.13 -14.89 2.50
CA LEU A 65 5.62 -13.83 3.38
C LEU A 65 5.88 -12.51 2.63
N ARG A 66 6.50 -12.55 1.45
CA ARG A 66 6.69 -11.35 0.63
C ARG A 66 5.37 -10.70 0.26
N LEU A 67 4.39 -11.47 -0.19
CA LEU A 67 3.08 -10.94 -0.59
C LEU A 67 2.29 -10.40 0.61
N LEU A 68 2.28 -11.11 1.74
CA LEU A 68 1.63 -10.65 2.96
C LEU A 68 2.20 -9.29 3.40
N LEU A 69 3.53 -9.20 3.50
CA LEU A 69 4.18 -7.95 3.92
C LEU A 69 3.99 -6.84 2.89
N ALA A 70 4.22 -7.12 1.61
CA ALA A 70 4.09 -6.13 0.55
C ALA A 70 2.67 -5.56 0.48
N PHE A 71 1.65 -6.41 0.39
CA PHE A 71 0.27 -5.95 0.31
C PHE A 71 -0.23 -5.36 1.63
N GLY A 72 0.23 -5.83 2.78
CA GLY A 72 -0.02 -5.19 4.07
C GLY A 72 0.45 -3.74 4.09
N PHE A 73 1.70 -3.46 3.68
CA PHE A 73 2.23 -2.10 3.60
C PHE A 73 1.57 -1.26 2.49
N ILE A 74 1.22 -1.87 1.36
CA ILE A 74 0.54 -1.17 0.26
C ILE A 74 -0.86 -0.70 0.71
N PHE A 75 -1.59 -1.53 1.45
CA PHE A 75 -2.90 -1.18 1.99
C PHE A 75 -2.83 -0.13 3.11
N GLU A 76 -1.64 0.13 3.64
CA GLU A 76 -1.40 1.22 4.58
C GLU A 76 -1.38 2.60 3.91
N MET A 77 -1.13 2.63 2.59
CA MET A 77 -1.02 3.86 1.80
C MET A 77 -2.22 4.82 1.95
N PRO A 78 -3.49 4.38 1.92
CA PRO A 78 -4.63 5.28 2.09
C PRO A 78 -4.66 5.95 3.45
N VAL A 79 -4.38 5.20 4.52
CA VAL A 79 -4.33 5.73 5.88
C VAL A 79 -3.20 6.74 6.01
N PHE A 80 -2.02 6.40 5.50
CA PHE A 80 -0.84 7.27 5.52
C PHE A 80 -1.05 8.56 4.71
N MET A 81 -1.64 8.48 3.52
CA MET A 81 -1.94 9.63 2.67
C MET A 81 -2.95 10.59 3.31
N VAL A 82 -3.97 10.05 3.99
CA VAL A 82 -4.93 10.88 4.75
C VAL A 82 -4.25 11.59 5.92
N LEU A 83 -3.35 10.90 6.62
CA LEU A 83 -2.58 11.49 7.72
C LEU A 83 -1.70 12.64 7.22
N LEU A 84 -0.94 12.43 6.15
CA LEU A 84 -0.13 13.48 5.53
C LEU A 84 -0.97 14.67 5.04
N ALA A 85 -2.18 14.42 4.54
CA ALA A 85 -3.08 15.47 4.11
C ALA A 85 -3.64 16.29 5.28
N LYS A 86 -3.91 15.64 6.42
CA LYS A 86 -4.34 16.33 7.65
C LYS A 86 -3.29 17.30 8.19
N ILE A 87 -2.01 16.92 8.09
CA ILE A 87 -0.87 17.76 8.50
C ILE A 87 -0.53 18.83 7.44
N GLY A 88 -1.16 18.78 6.25
CA GLY A 88 -0.98 19.78 5.20
C GLY A 88 0.18 19.52 4.23
N ILE A 89 0.87 18.37 4.34
CA ILE A 89 2.01 18.01 3.47
C ILE A 89 1.55 17.68 2.05
N VAL A 90 0.38 17.04 1.92
CA VAL A 90 -0.20 16.65 0.63
C VAL A 90 -1.62 17.17 0.48
N ASN A 91 -2.02 17.45 -0.77
CA ASN A 91 -3.37 17.89 -1.10
C ASN A 91 -3.92 17.03 -2.26
N THR A 92 -5.24 16.87 -2.31
CA THR A 92 -5.97 16.25 -3.42
C THR A 92 -5.53 16.78 -4.80
N LYS A 93 -5.30 18.08 -4.93
CA LYS A 93 -4.82 18.70 -6.18
C LYS A 93 -3.44 18.20 -6.58
N LEU A 94 -2.52 18.09 -5.62
CA LEU A 94 -1.15 17.61 -5.85
C LEU A 94 -1.16 16.13 -6.28
N LEU A 95 -1.94 15.30 -5.58
CA LEU A 95 -2.07 13.88 -5.88
C LEU A 95 -2.72 13.67 -7.25
N ARG A 96 -3.78 14.41 -7.59
CA ARG A 96 -4.40 14.36 -8.92
C ARG A 96 -3.45 14.76 -10.05
N LYS A 97 -2.62 15.81 -9.84
CA LYS A 97 -1.59 16.22 -10.81
C LYS A 97 -0.53 15.14 -11.02
N ASN A 98 -0.21 14.39 -9.97
CA ASN A 98 0.87 13.41 -9.94
C ASN A 98 0.41 11.95 -10.16
N ARG A 99 -0.80 11.73 -10.71
CA ARG A 99 -1.32 10.38 -11.02
C ARG A 99 -0.33 9.52 -11.80
N LYS A 100 0.34 10.10 -12.80
CA LYS A 100 1.35 9.39 -13.62
C LYS A 100 2.50 8.80 -12.77
N TYR A 101 2.89 9.46 -11.68
CA TYR A 101 3.90 8.94 -10.77
C TYR A 101 3.36 7.79 -9.92
N ALA A 102 2.10 7.85 -9.50
CA ALA A 102 1.47 6.75 -8.78
C ALA A 102 1.37 5.48 -9.64
N PHE A 103 1.02 5.62 -10.92
CA PHE A 103 1.09 4.52 -11.89
C PHE A 103 2.51 3.95 -11.97
N LEU A 104 3.52 4.81 -12.21
CA LEU A 104 4.91 4.38 -12.33
C LEU A 104 5.40 3.64 -11.08
N ILE A 105 5.16 4.20 -9.89
CA ILE A 105 5.56 3.60 -8.61
C ILE A 105 4.86 2.26 -8.39
N SER A 106 3.58 2.14 -8.75
CA SER A 106 2.84 0.87 -8.64
C SER A 106 3.48 -0.22 -9.49
N PHE A 107 3.88 0.10 -10.73
CA PHE A 107 4.58 -0.85 -11.60
C PHE A 107 5.98 -1.21 -11.10
N VAL A 108 6.71 -0.25 -10.52
CA VAL A 108 8.03 -0.50 -9.92
C VAL A 108 7.90 -1.41 -8.70
N ILE A 109 6.96 -1.16 -7.80
CA ILE A 109 6.73 -2.02 -6.63
C ILE A 109 6.27 -3.41 -7.08
N ALA A 110 5.34 -3.48 -8.04
CA ALA A 110 4.92 -4.76 -8.61
C ALA A 110 6.11 -5.55 -9.18
N ALA A 111 7.04 -4.91 -9.88
CA ALA A 111 8.24 -5.57 -10.40
C ALA A 111 9.20 -6.05 -9.30
N VAL A 112 9.28 -5.35 -8.17
CA VAL A 112 10.13 -5.76 -7.03
C VAL A 112 9.50 -6.92 -6.25
N VAL A 113 8.18 -6.90 -6.09
CA VAL A 113 7.43 -7.93 -5.35
C VAL A 113 7.29 -9.20 -6.16
N THR A 114 7.06 -9.09 -7.48
CA THR A 114 6.91 -10.25 -8.36
C THR A 114 8.28 -10.88 -8.62
N PRO A 115 8.50 -12.15 -8.25
CA PRO A 115 9.77 -12.83 -8.53
C PRO A 115 9.96 -13.13 -10.02
N THR A 116 8.87 -13.23 -10.77
CA THR A 116 8.84 -13.39 -12.23
C THR A 116 8.53 -12.04 -12.87
N PRO A 117 9.40 -11.49 -13.73
CA PRO A 117 9.14 -10.24 -14.43
C PRO A 117 8.20 -10.49 -15.62
N ASP A 118 6.99 -10.99 -15.34
CA ASP A 118 5.97 -11.28 -16.34
C ASP A 118 4.91 -10.16 -16.36
N VAL A 119 4.56 -9.71 -17.56
CA VAL A 119 3.71 -8.53 -17.76
C VAL A 119 2.31 -8.74 -17.16
N VAL A 120 1.76 -9.94 -17.27
CA VAL A 120 0.39 -10.23 -16.80
C VAL A 120 0.31 -10.13 -15.28
N ASN A 121 1.20 -10.79 -14.55
CA ASN A 121 1.21 -10.75 -13.09
C ASN A 121 1.64 -9.36 -12.58
N GLN A 122 2.52 -8.66 -13.30
CA GLN A 122 2.87 -7.27 -12.96
C GLN A 122 1.66 -6.33 -13.05
N PHE A 123 0.83 -6.44 -14.10
CA PHE A 123 -0.41 -5.67 -14.21
C PHE A 123 -1.44 -6.08 -13.15
N LEU A 124 -1.57 -7.39 -12.87
CA LEU A 124 -2.45 -7.91 -11.83
C LEU A 124 -2.10 -7.36 -10.45
N MET A 125 -0.81 -7.20 -10.15
CA MET A 125 -0.34 -6.60 -8.89
C MET A 125 -0.43 -5.07 -8.90
N ALA A 126 -0.14 -4.41 -10.01
CA ALA A 126 -0.18 -2.94 -10.08
C ALA A 126 -1.62 -2.39 -10.04
N ALA A 127 -2.60 -3.12 -10.60
CA ALA A 127 -4.01 -2.71 -10.61
C ALA A 127 -4.58 -2.37 -9.21
N PRO A 128 -4.51 -3.26 -8.19
CA PRO A 128 -5.00 -2.94 -6.85
C PRO A 128 -4.25 -1.76 -6.21
N MET A 129 -2.96 -1.57 -6.51
CA MET A 129 -2.19 -0.43 -5.98
C MET A 129 -2.69 0.90 -6.53
N VAL A 130 -2.99 0.97 -7.83
CA VAL A 130 -3.58 2.15 -8.47
C VAL A 130 -4.96 2.43 -7.90
N VAL A 131 -5.78 1.39 -7.71
CA VAL A 131 -7.11 1.54 -7.08
C VAL A 131 -6.98 2.11 -5.67
N LEU A 132 -6.06 1.58 -4.86
CA LEU A 132 -5.81 2.10 -3.51
C LEU A 132 -5.35 3.56 -3.52
N TYR A 133 -4.55 3.95 -4.50
CA TYR A 133 -4.16 5.36 -4.67
C TYR A 133 -5.36 6.27 -4.94
N GLU A 134 -6.31 5.84 -5.78
CA GLU A 134 -7.54 6.59 -6.02
C GLU A 134 -8.45 6.63 -4.77
N VAL A 135 -8.57 5.50 -4.06
CA VAL A 135 -9.25 5.43 -2.75
C VAL A 135 -8.61 6.42 -1.77
N SER A 136 -7.28 6.55 -1.78
CA SER A 136 -6.54 7.50 -0.93
C SER A 136 -6.93 8.94 -1.25
N ILE A 137 -7.03 9.31 -2.54
CA ILE A 137 -7.45 10.66 -2.95
C ILE A 137 -8.88 10.95 -2.49
N ILE A 138 -9.80 9.97 -2.64
CA ILE A 138 -11.19 10.09 -2.19
C ILE A 138 -11.26 10.24 -0.67
N ALA A 139 -10.52 9.40 0.06
CA ALA A 139 -10.45 9.47 1.52
C ALA A 139 -9.94 10.83 1.99
N ILE A 140 -8.90 11.38 1.36
CA ILE A 140 -8.42 12.74 1.67
C ILE A 140 -9.53 13.77 1.44
N TRP A 141 -10.26 13.69 0.32
CA TRP A 141 -11.32 14.65 0.02
C TRP A 141 -12.46 14.62 1.07
N ILE A 142 -12.76 13.45 1.63
CA ILE A 142 -13.78 13.27 2.68
C ILE A 142 -13.24 13.72 4.05
N PHE A 143 -12.03 13.28 4.43
CA PHE A 143 -11.51 13.41 5.79
C PHE A 143 -10.62 14.63 6.04
N ALA A 144 -10.05 15.27 5.00
CA ALA A 144 -9.14 16.40 5.10
C ALA A 144 -9.78 17.74 4.69
N ARG A 145 -11.03 17.99 5.11
CA ARG A 145 -11.74 19.26 4.83
C ARG A 145 -11.17 20.49 5.54
N HIS A 146 -10.37 20.31 6.59
CA HIS A 146 -9.69 21.40 7.30
C HIS A 146 -8.23 21.02 7.55
N PRO A 147 -7.26 21.62 6.83
CA PRO A 147 -5.85 21.55 7.19
C PRO A 147 -5.68 22.05 8.62
N ILE A 148 -4.88 21.36 9.45
CA ILE A 148 -4.45 21.94 10.71
C ILE A 148 -3.53 23.11 10.34
N ALA A 149 -4.05 24.33 10.42
CA ALA A 149 -3.30 25.53 10.12
C ALA A 149 -2.08 25.57 11.06
N HIS A 150 -0.88 25.64 10.48
CA HIS A 150 0.28 26.09 11.24
C HIS A 150 0.00 27.55 11.64
N GLN A 151 -0.41 27.74 12.89
CA GLN A 151 -0.26 29.01 13.58
C GLN A 151 1.25 29.25 13.69
N GLU A 152 1.78 30.04 12.75
CA GLU A 152 3.01 30.78 12.96
C GLU A 152 2.74 31.75 14.11
N ASP A 153 3.20 31.40 15.32
CA ASP A 153 3.43 32.39 16.36
C ASP A 153 4.59 33.27 15.87
N ASN A 154 4.20 34.41 15.30
CA ASN A 154 5.03 35.60 15.21
C ASN A 154 4.97 36.26 16.58
N ASP A 155 6.08 36.21 17.33
CA ASP A 155 6.47 37.19 18.34
C ASP A 155 8.01 37.29 18.39
#